data_AF-A0A1Z5SU07-F1
#
_entry.id   AF-A0A1Z5SU07-F1
#
_cell.length_a   1.000
_cell.length_b   1.000
_cell.length_c   1.000
_cell.angle_alpha   90.00
_cell.angle_beta   90.00
_cell.angle_gamma   90.00
#
_symmetry.space_group_name_H-M   'P 1'
#
loop_
_entity.id
_entity.type
_entity.pdbx_description
1 polymer ?
#
loop_
_entity_poly.entity_id
_entity_poly.type
_entity_poly.pdbx_seq_one_letter_code
_entity_poly.pdbx_strand_id
1 'polypeptide(L)'
;MADQAYNDPQGEYQARPNTTRQTNGVSSLGRRDAMIRSGMYDIEALSDRDFVADFSGMKSGVRARDGEFLVGIGGSEKGLGVGVSIDFSGNDPELVQEWKERMSHILDDPPKQGQKARL
;
A
#
# COMPACT_ATOMS: atom_id res chain seq x y z
N MET A 1 -0.12 -36.26 8.12
CA MET A 1 -0.21 -34.81 8.34
C MET A 1 0.69 -34.17 7.31
N ALA A 2 0.15 -33.38 6.38
CA ALA A 2 0.94 -32.82 5.29
C ALA A 2 1.71 -31.60 5.81
N ASP A 3 3.03 -31.62 5.64
CA ASP A 3 3.92 -30.49 5.89
C ASP A 3 3.51 -29.32 5.01
N GLN A 4 3.04 -28.23 5.62
CA GLN A 4 2.74 -27.01 4.90
C GLN A 4 4.08 -26.33 4.59
N ALA A 5 4.49 -26.39 3.32
CA ALA A 5 5.73 -25.77 2.87
C ALA A 5 5.76 -24.29 3.28
N TYR A 6 6.69 -23.95 4.17
CA TYR A 6 7.00 -22.56 4.50
C TYR A 6 7.60 -21.92 3.26
N ASN A 7 6.77 -21.23 2.48
CA ASN A 7 7.26 -20.38 1.40
C ASN A 7 7.95 -19.19 2.06
N ASP A 8 9.28 -19.17 1.97
CA ASP A 8 10.07 -17.99 2.31
C ASP A 8 9.45 -16.78 1.56
N PRO A 9 8.99 -15.72 2.26
CA PRO A 9 8.43 -14.55 1.61
C PRO A 9 9.39 -13.89 0.61
N GLN A 10 10.68 -14.20 0.66
CA GLN A 10 11.71 -13.70 -0.24
C GLN A 10 11.90 -14.55 -1.51
N GLY A 11 11.35 -15.77 -1.56
CA GLY A 11 11.50 -16.67 -2.71
C GLY A 11 12.97 -16.93 -3.06
N GLU A 12 13.36 -16.63 -4.31
CA GLU A 12 14.74 -16.83 -4.81
C GLU A 12 15.70 -15.66 -4.45
N TYR A 13 15.19 -14.57 -3.88
CA TYR A 13 16.00 -13.38 -3.61
C TYR A 13 16.80 -13.53 -2.32
N GLN A 14 18.12 -13.32 -2.39
CA GLN A 14 18.97 -13.28 -1.19
C GLN A 14 18.59 -12.11 -0.28
N ALA A 15 18.30 -12.42 0.99
CA ALA A 15 18.19 -11.43 2.05
C ALA A 15 19.44 -10.55 2.09
N ARG A 16 19.30 -9.25 1.82
CA ARG A 16 20.38 -8.29 2.08
C ARG A 16 20.23 -7.78 3.52
N PRO A 17 21.20 -8.02 4.41
CA PRO A 17 21.13 -7.49 5.77
C PRO A 17 21.09 -5.97 5.69
N ASN A 18 20.06 -5.37 6.27
CA ASN A 18 20.03 -3.92 6.44
C ASN A 18 20.94 -3.57 7.61
N THR A 19 22.07 -2.94 7.31
CA THR A 19 23.06 -2.51 8.30
C THR A 19 22.64 -1.26 9.06
N THR A 20 21.54 -0.63 8.64
CA THR A 20 20.96 0.56 9.26
C THR A 20 19.68 0.22 10.03
N ARG A 21 19.19 1.16 10.85
CA ARG A 21 17.86 1.09 11.47
C ARG A 21 16.75 1.63 10.57
N GLN A 22 17.07 2.14 9.37
CA GLN A 22 16.09 2.72 8.46
C GLN A 22 15.28 1.61 7.83
N THR A 23 13.96 1.62 8.00
CA THR A 23 13.09 0.68 7.31
C THR A 23 12.55 1.35 6.04
N ASN A 24 13.11 0.98 4.89
CA ASN A 24 12.47 1.25 3.61
C ASN A 24 11.62 0.03 3.26
N GLY A 25 10.37 0.24 2.86
CA GLY A 25 9.51 -0.90 2.66
C GLY A 25 8.08 -0.62 2.23
N VAL A 26 7.42 -1.70 1.85
CA VAL A 26 6.03 -1.73 1.44
C VAL A 26 5.24 -2.48 2.51
N SER A 27 4.21 -1.83 3.03
CA SER A 27 3.20 -2.46 3.90
C SER A 27 1.91 -2.65 3.12
N SER A 28 1.42 -3.88 3.05
CA SER A 28 0.17 -4.22 2.37
C SER A 28 -0.89 -4.70 3.36
N LEU A 29 -2.08 -4.14 3.28
CA LEU A 29 -3.23 -4.51 4.13
C LEU A 29 -4.31 -5.33 3.39
N GLY A 30 -4.07 -5.69 2.12
CA GLY A 30 -5.05 -6.45 1.33
C GLY A 30 -6.39 -5.73 1.14
N ARG A 31 -7.48 -6.48 0.98
CA ARG A 31 -8.84 -5.94 0.74
C ARG A 31 -9.48 -5.51 2.06
N ARG A 32 -9.57 -4.20 2.30
CA ARG A 32 -9.88 -3.63 3.62
C ARG A 32 -11.38 -3.65 3.96
N ASP A 33 -12.24 -3.58 2.96
CA ASP A 33 -13.70 -3.67 3.10
C ASP A 33 -14.18 -5.02 3.65
N ALA A 34 -13.42 -6.09 3.45
CA ALA A 34 -13.71 -7.39 4.02
C ALA A 34 -13.64 -7.38 5.56
N MET A 35 -12.86 -6.46 6.14
CA MET A 35 -12.70 -6.30 7.59
C MET A 35 -13.55 -5.14 8.12
N ILE A 36 -13.55 -4.00 7.42
CA ILE A 36 -14.24 -2.77 7.84
C ILE A 36 -14.98 -2.20 6.62
N ARG A 37 -16.30 -2.42 6.58
CA ARG A 37 -17.17 -1.97 5.49
C ARG A 37 -18.05 -0.80 5.89
N SER A 38 -18.22 0.14 4.97
CA SER A 38 -19.27 1.18 5.05
C SER A 38 -20.64 0.61 4.71
N GLY A 39 -21.70 1.27 5.17
CA GLY A 39 -23.09 0.89 4.96
C GLY A 39 -23.55 -0.23 5.88
N MET A 40 -22.91 -0.41 7.04
CA MET A 40 -23.32 -1.45 7.99
C MET A 40 -24.55 -1.05 8.79
N TYR A 41 -24.73 0.25 9.02
CA TYR A 41 -25.86 0.81 9.75
C TYR A 41 -26.62 1.78 8.86
N ASP A 42 -27.95 1.68 8.89
CA ASP A 42 -28.84 2.66 8.27
C ASP A 42 -28.88 3.92 9.14
N ILE A 43 -28.19 4.95 8.69
CA ILE A 43 -28.08 6.23 9.42
C ILE A 43 -29.38 7.04 9.41
N GLU A 44 -30.35 6.69 8.55
CA GLU A 44 -31.65 7.35 8.48
C GLU A 44 -32.67 6.72 9.45
N ALA A 45 -32.35 5.57 10.05
CA ALA A 45 -33.20 4.85 11.00
C ALA A 45 -33.20 5.47 12.42
N LEU A 46 -33.17 6.81 12.52
CA LEU A 46 -33.20 7.56 13.77
C LEU A 46 -34.55 7.47 14.50
N SER A 47 -35.60 6.95 13.85
CA SER A 47 -36.92 6.79 14.47
C SER A 47 -36.93 5.86 15.68
N ASP A 48 -36.02 4.88 15.70
CA ASP A 48 -36.01 3.79 16.68
C ASP A 48 -34.78 3.82 17.60
N ARG A 49 -33.89 4.82 17.44
CA ARG A 49 -32.61 4.91 18.16
C ARG A 49 -32.22 6.36 18.47
N ASP A 50 -31.64 6.57 19.65
CA ASP A 50 -31.16 7.89 20.08
C ASP A 50 -29.92 8.37 19.31
N PHE A 51 -29.14 7.45 18.74
CA PHE A 51 -27.93 7.74 17.97
C PHE A 51 -27.59 6.60 17.02
N VAL A 52 -27.30 6.94 15.77
CA VAL A 52 -26.76 6.01 14.78
C VAL A 52 -25.56 6.64 14.10
N ALA A 53 -24.51 5.84 13.93
CA ALA A 53 -23.32 6.24 13.19
C ALA A 53 -22.87 5.07 12.32
N ASP A 54 -22.37 5.43 11.14
CA ASP A 54 -21.73 4.50 10.23
C ASP A 54 -20.41 5.09 9.74
N PHE A 55 -19.51 4.20 9.34
CA PHE A 55 -18.20 4.57 8.83
C PHE A 55 -18.25 4.72 7.31
N SER A 56 -17.88 5.89 6.78
CA SER A 56 -17.98 6.16 5.33
C SER A 56 -16.78 5.72 4.50
N GLY A 57 -15.61 5.51 5.10
CA GLY A 57 -14.43 5.05 4.38
C GLY A 57 -13.10 5.17 5.12
N MET A 58 -12.14 4.31 4.76
CA MET A 58 -10.85 4.20 5.43
C MET A 58 -9.69 4.72 4.59
N LYS A 59 -8.92 5.65 5.15
CA LYS A 59 -7.56 5.95 4.70
C LYS A 59 -6.58 5.42 5.74
N SER A 60 -5.63 4.63 5.27
CA SER A 60 -4.54 4.07 6.08
C SER A 60 -3.24 4.40 5.36
N GLY A 61 -2.21 4.75 6.11
CA GLY A 61 -0.92 5.10 5.55
C GLY A 61 0.20 4.63 6.47
N VAL A 62 1.42 4.85 5.99
CA VAL A 62 2.66 4.63 6.70
C VAL A 62 3.23 5.99 7.08
N ARG A 63 3.94 6.06 8.20
CA ARG A 63 4.63 7.28 8.65
C ARG A 63 6.12 7.03 8.62
N ALA A 64 6.82 7.65 7.67
CA ALA A 64 8.27 7.63 7.63
C ALA A 64 8.88 8.34 8.84
N ARG A 65 9.99 7.81 9.33
CA ARG A 65 10.95 8.45 10.23
C ARG A 65 12.20 8.86 9.46
N ASP A 66 13.21 9.35 10.18
CA ASP A 66 14.47 9.85 9.62
C ASP A 66 15.13 8.83 8.66
N GLY A 67 15.28 9.27 7.42
CA GLY A 67 15.81 8.54 6.27
C GLY A 67 14.95 7.38 5.79
N GLU A 68 13.69 7.28 6.19
CA GLU A 68 12.78 6.23 5.71
C GLU A 68 11.99 6.65 4.46
N PHE A 69 11.75 5.65 3.61
CA PHE A 69 10.86 5.68 2.47
C PHE A 69 9.86 4.54 2.61
N LEU A 70 8.59 4.87 2.86
CA LEU A 70 7.56 3.87 3.15
C LEU A 70 6.38 4.00 2.18
N VAL A 71 5.89 2.84 1.73
CA VAL A 71 4.71 2.71 0.86
C VAL A 71 3.64 1.89 1.56
N GLY A 72 2.46 2.47 1.75
CA GLY A 72 1.27 1.77 2.21
C GLY A 72 0.36 1.43 1.03
N ILE A 73 0.00 0.16 0.88
CA ILE A 73 -0.93 -0.30 -0.16
C ILE A 73 -2.15 -0.94 0.50
N GLY A 74 -3.33 -0.57 0.02
CA GLY A 74 -4.59 -1.15 0.48
C GLY A 74 -5.63 -1.21 -0.62
N GLY A 75 -6.41 -2.30 -0.65
CA GLY A 75 -7.49 -2.50 -1.61
C GLY A 75 -8.87 -2.21 -1.03
N SER A 76 -9.83 -2.05 -1.93
CA SER A 76 -11.27 -2.04 -1.70
C SER A 76 -12.00 -2.51 -2.97
N GLU A 77 -13.32 -2.67 -2.93
CA GLU A 77 -14.19 -2.93 -4.08
C GLU A 77 -14.04 -1.86 -5.16
N LYS A 78 -13.63 -0.63 -4.79
CA LYS A 78 -13.39 0.47 -5.74
C LYS A 78 -12.01 0.42 -6.40
N GLY A 79 -11.14 -0.51 -5.99
CA GLY A 79 -9.78 -0.66 -6.51
C GLY A 79 -8.69 -0.52 -5.44
N LEU A 80 -7.46 -0.31 -5.93
CA LEU A 80 -6.24 -0.18 -5.12
C LEU A 80 -5.96 1.28 -4.78
N GLY A 81 -5.57 1.52 -3.53
CA GLY A 81 -5.04 2.78 -3.05
C GLY A 81 -3.58 2.63 -2.61
N VAL A 82 -2.76 3.60 -2.99
CA VAL A 82 -1.35 3.68 -2.60
C VAL A 82 -1.12 5.01 -1.88
N GLY A 83 -0.50 4.95 -0.70
CA GLY A 83 -0.08 6.12 0.07
C GLY A 83 1.42 6.04 0.35
N VAL A 84 2.14 7.13 0.12
CA VAL A 84 3.61 7.17 0.23
C VAL A 84 3.99 8.20 1.28
N SER A 85 4.93 7.83 2.16
CA SER A 85 5.50 8.72 3.17
C SER A 85 7.02 8.64 3.09
N ILE A 86 7.66 9.80 3.03
CA ILE A 86 9.09 9.92 2.72
C ILE A 86 9.69 10.98 3.65
N ASP A 87 10.84 10.68 4.23
CA ASP A 87 11.73 11.72 4.73
C ASP A 87 12.58 12.30 3.59
N PHE A 88 12.24 13.50 3.15
CA PHE A 88 12.99 14.20 2.11
C PHE A 88 14.37 14.69 2.54
N SER A 89 14.68 14.72 3.84
CA SER A 89 16.01 15.13 4.32
C SER A 89 17.06 14.03 4.16
N GLY A 90 16.62 12.76 4.20
CA GLY A 90 17.50 11.59 4.06
C GLY A 90 17.41 10.85 2.72
N ASN A 91 16.55 11.29 1.79
CA ASN A 91 16.34 10.64 0.48
C ASN A 91 16.65 11.59 -0.67
N ASP A 92 17.20 11.05 -1.76
CA ASP A 92 17.48 11.80 -2.98
C ASP A 92 16.16 12.19 -3.69
N PRO A 93 15.86 13.51 -3.84
CA PRO A 93 14.63 13.96 -4.48
C PRO A 93 14.49 13.53 -5.94
N GLU A 94 15.58 13.40 -6.69
CA GLU A 94 15.54 13.00 -8.10
C GLU A 94 15.14 11.53 -8.23
N LEU A 95 15.74 10.65 -7.40
CA LEU A 95 15.39 9.23 -7.36
C LEU A 95 13.95 9.01 -6.86
N VAL A 96 13.50 9.82 -5.89
CA VAL A 96 12.09 9.80 -5.42
C VAL A 96 11.14 10.18 -6.56
N GLN A 97 11.49 11.20 -7.34
CA GLN A 97 10.67 11.65 -8.47
C GLN A 97 10.64 10.61 -9.59
N GLU A 98 11.77 9.97 -9.88
CA GLU A 98 11.87 8.86 -10.82
C GLU A 98 11.01 7.66 -10.37
N TRP A 99 11.11 7.28 -9.09
CA TRP A 99 10.28 6.23 -8.51
C TRP A 99 8.79 6.56 -8.67
N LYS A 100 8.38 7.80 -8.39
CA LYS A 100 6.98 8.24 -8.52
C LYS A 100 6.50 8.07 -9.96
N GLU A 101 7.28 8.53 -10.93
CA GLU A 101 6.93 8.42 -12.35
C GLU A 101 6.77 6.95 -12.76
N ARG A 102 7.72 6.08 -12.38
CA ARG A 102 7.64 4.64 -12.67
C ARG A 102 6.38 4.01 -12.06
N MET A 103 6.09 4.32 -10.81
CA MET A 103 4.95 3.75 -10.08
C MET A 103 3.60 4.25 -10.58
N SER A 104 3.51 5.49 -11.07
CA SER A 104 2.27 6.02 -11.65
C SER A 104 1.85 5.30 -12.94
N HIS A 105 2.77 4.59 -13.59
CA HIS A 105 2.56 3.86 -14.84
C HIS A 105 2.73 2.34 -14.70
N ILE A 106 2.88 1.82 -13.48
CA ILE A 106 3.23 0.40 -13.27
C ILE A 106 2.13 -0.57 -13.70
N LEU A 107 0.87 -0.11 -13.74
CA LEU A 107 -0.29 -0.90 -14.17
C LEU A 107 -0.76 -0.53 -15.59
N ASP A 108 -0.03 0.35 -16.29
CA ASP A 108 -0.35 0.67 -17.67
C ASP A 108 -0.06 -0.53 -18.57
N ASP A 109 -0.78 -0.62 -19.70
CA ASP A 109 -0.56 -1.69 -20.67
C ASP A 109 0.92 -1.76 -21.07
N PRO A 110 1.50 -2.96 -21.19
CA PRO A 110 2.89 -3.10 -21.59
C PRO A 110 3.10 -2.41 -22.95
N PRO A 111 4.29 -1.81 -23.17
CA PRO A 111 4.59 -1.15 -24.43
C PRO A 111 4.32 -2.11 -25.60
N LYS A 112 3.54 -1.64 -26.58
CA LYS A 112 3.32 -2.39 -27.82
C LYS A 112 4.68 -2.70 -28.45
N GLN A 113 4.79 -3.87 -29.07
CA GLN A 113 6.02 -4.40 -29.67
C GLN A 113 6.75 -3.31 -30.48
N GLY A 114 7.97 -2.94 -30.05
CA GLY A 114 8.77 -1.88 -30.67
C GLY A 114 9.02 -0.62 -29.81
N GLN A 115 8.34 -0.46 -28.68
CA GLN A 115 8.70 0.57 -27.69
C GLN A 115 9.66 0.01 -26.63
N LYS A 116 10.70 0.79 -26.29
CA LYS A 116 11.61 0.45 -25.20
C LYS A 116 10.82 0.37 -23.89
N ALA A 117 10.99 -0.75 -23.17
CA ALA A 117 10.58 -0.81 -21.77
C ALA A 117 11.30 0.31 -21.00
N ARG A 118 10.53 1.09 -20.23
CA ARG A 118 11.10 2.06 -19.28
C ARG A 118 11.69 1.25 -18.12
N LEU A 119 12.92 0.77 -18.28
CA LEU A 119 13.74 0.16 -17.22
C LEU A 119 14.82 1.14 -16.78
#